data_AF-A0A6B7PW81-F1
#
_entry.id   AF-A0A6B7PW81-F1
#
_cell.length_a   1.000
_cell.length_b   1.000
_cell.length_c   1.000
_cell.angle_alpha   90.00
_cell.angle_beta   90.00
_cell.angle_gamma   90.00
#
_symmetry.space_group_name_H-M   'P 1'
#
loop_
_entity.id
_entity.type
_entity.pdbx_description
1 polymer ?
#
loop_
_entity_poly.entity_id
_entity_poly.type
_entity_poly.pdbx_seq_one_letter_code
_entity_poly.pdbx_strand_id
1 'polypeptide(L)' 'MARSSTGALKLPLSLHLDQNTADAINRFRGARAEHLKYAHDDTAASAELILTLQRTEADLARAVDELLVKHGR' A
#
# COMPACT_ATOMS: atom_id res chain seq x y z
N MET A 1 0.68 -16.55 -31.93
CA MET A 1 0.22 -15.37 -31.17
C MET A 1 0.97 -15.34 -29.84
N ALA A 2 1.86 -14.37 -29.65
CA ALA A 2 2.65 -14.24 -28.44
C ALA A 2 1.73 -13.86 -27.27
N ARG A 3 1.66 -14.70 -26.24
CA ARG A 3 1.08 -14.31 -24.95
C ARG A 3 1.95 -13.17 -24.44
N SER A 4 1.38 -11.98 -24.26
CA SER A 4 2.00 -10.93 -23.46
C SER A 4 2.35 -11.56 -22.13
N SER A 5 3.62 -11.86 -21.95
CA SER A 5 4.21 -12.08 -20.64
C SER A 5 3.74 -10.90 -19.82
N THR A 6 2.86 -11.14 -18.85
CA THR A 6 2.61 -10.21 -17.76
C THR A 6 4.01 -9.93 -17.25
N GLY A 7 4.58 -8.80 -17.67
CA GLY A 7 5.94 -8.43 -17.37
C GLY A 7 6.00 -8.55 -15.87
N ALA A 8 6.68 -9.62 -15.40
CA ALA A 8 6.95 -9.79 -14.01
C ALA A 8 7.56 -8.44 -13.65
N LEU A 9 6.82 -7.65 -12.88
CA LEU A 9 7.40 -6.59 -12.10
C LEU A 9 8.43 -7.36 -11.31
N LYS A 10 9.66 -7.41 -11.86
CA LYS A 10 10.87 -7.77 -11.15
C LYS A 10 11.01 -6.62 -10.18
N LEU A 11 10.14 -6.61 -9.17
CA LEU A 11 10.41 -6.02 -7.89
C LEU A 11 11.81 -6.52 -7.59
N PRO A 12 12.80 -5.62 -7.51
CA PRO A 12 14.11 -6.03 -7.06
C PRO A 12 13.87 -6.85 -5.80
N LEU A 13 14.22 -8.14 -5.83
CA LEU A 13 13.99 -9.08 -4.71
C LEU A 13 14.72 -8.63 -3.43
N SER A 14 15.44 -7.52 -3.50
CA SER A 14 16.11 -6.80 -2.45
C SER A 14 15.94 -5.29 -2.62
N LEU A 15 14.71 -4.79 -2.84
CA LEU A 15 14.40 -3.39 -2.56
C LEU A 15 14.58 -3.21 -1.05
N HIS A 16 15.71 -2.65 -0.63
CA HIS A 16 15.91 -2.26 0.76
C HIS A 16 14.95 -1.11 1.04
N LEU A 17 13.78 -1.47 1.54
CA LEU A 17 12.81 -0.49 2.00
C LEU A 17 13.43 0.20 3.22
N ASP A 18 13.43 1.52 3.20
CA ASP A 18 13.65 2.24 4.45
C ASP A 18 12.53 1.90 5.44
N GLN A 19 12.84 2.03 6.74
CA GLN A 19 11.90 1.68 7.80
C GLN A 19 10.56 2.40 7.63
N ASN A 20 10.58 3.66 7.19
CA ASN A 20 9.39 4.46 6.93
C ASN A 20 8.46 3.81 5.88
N THR A 21 9.02 3.34 4.78
CA THR A 21 8.26 2.67 3.71
C THR A 21 7.73 1.31 4.18
N ALA A 22 8.52 0.54 4.92
CA ALA A 22 8.07 -0.72 5.50
C ALA A 22 6.91 -0.51 6.50
N ASP A 23 6.99 0.51 7.34
CA ASP A 23 5.94 0.87 8.30
C ASP A 23 4.67 1.36 7.60
N ALA A 24 4.80 2.13 6.51
CA ALA A 24 3.67 2.56 5.70
C ALA A 24 2.94 1.35 5.05
N ILE A 25 3.69 0.38 4.52
CA ILE A 25 3.12 -0.86 3.97
C ILE A 25 2.35 -1.62 5.04
N ASN A 26 2.91 -1.78 6.23
CA ASN A 26 2.26 -2.53 7.30
C ASN A 26 0.99 -1.84 7.80
N ARG A 27 1.01 -0.50 7.96
CA ARG A 27 -0.17 0.28 8.31
C ARG A 27 -1.28 0.16 7.26
N PHE A 28 -0.94 0.27 5.97
CA PHE A 28 -1.90 0.09 4.89
C PHE A 28 -2.49 -1.33 4.88
N ARG A 29 -1.66 -2.36 5.06
CA ARG A 29 -2.14 -3.75 5.14
C ARG A 29 -3.10 -3.96 6.31
N GLY A 30 -2.80 -3.39 7.48
CA GLY A 30 -3.68 -3.42 8.65
C GLY A 30 -5.02 -2.76 8.38
N ALA A 31 -5.02 -1.51 7.92
CA ALA A 31 -6.23 -0.76 7.61
C ALA A 31 -7.08 -1.45 6.53
N ARG A 32 -6.45 -2.04 5.50
CA ARG A 32 -7.15 -2.81 4.47
C ARG A 32 -7.79 -4.07 5.02
N ALA A 33 -7.11 -4.79 5.91
CA ALA A 33 -7.66 -5.99 6.54
C ALA A 33 -8.87 -5.66 7.43
N GLU A 34 -8.78 -4.58 8.22
CA GLU A 34 -9.88 -4.11 9.05
C GLU A 34 -11.06 -3.65 8.21
N HIS A 35 -10.82 -2.80 7.19
CA HIS A 35 -11.87 -2.38 6.27
C HIS A 35 -12.55 -3.58 5.61
N LEU A 36 -11.80 -4.56 5.09
CA LEU A 36 -12.40 -5.77 4.46
C LEU A 36 -13.20 -6.62 5.44
N LYS A 37 -12.83 -6.67 6.71
CA LYS A 37 -13.58 -7.39 7.75
C LYS A 37 -14.96 -6.76 8.00
N TYR A 38 -15.07 -5.45 7.84
CA TYR A 38 -16.28 -4.68 8.14
C TYR A 38 -16.90 -4.00 6.90
N ALA A 39 -16.47 -4.34 5.68
CA ALA A 39 -16.88 -3.67 4.44
C ALA A 39 -18.37 -3.81 4.11
N HIS A 40 -19.06 -4.73 4.76
CA HIS A 40 -20.51 -4.98 4.62
C HIS A 40 -21.32 -4.38 5.77
N ASP A 41 -20.67 -3.73 6.73
CA ASP A 41 -21.31 -3.07 7.85
C ASP A 41 -21.57 -1.61 7.48
N ASP A 42 -22.82 -1.16 7.56
CA ASP A 42 -23.24 0.22 7.25
C ASP A 42 -23.22 1.11 8.51
N THR A 43 -22.23 0.88 9.38
CA THR A 43 -22.05 1.63 10.63
C THR A 43 -21.10 2.82 10.45
N ALA A 44 -21.20 3.81 11.35
CA ALA A 44 -20.23 4.90 11.41
C ALA A 44 -18.78 4.39 11.61
N ALA A 45 -18.60 3.27 12.31
CA ALA A 45 -17.30 2.62 12.47
C ALA A 45 -16.73 2.15 11.11
N SER A 46 -17.56 1.61 10.22
CA SER A 46 -17.16 1.26 8.86
C SER A 46 -16.73 2.49 8.04
N ALA A 47 -17.43 3.63 8.21
CA ALA A 47 -17.03 4.90 7.59
C ALA A 47 -15.67 5.43 8.12
N GLU A 48 -15.35 5.22 9.40
CA GLU A 48 -14.02 5.56 9.93
C GLU A 48 -12.92 4.63 9.40
N LEU A 49 -13.24 3.35 9.19
CA LEU A 49 -12.31 2.38 8.60
C LEU A 49 -11.98 2.72 7.13
N ILE A 50 -12.94 3.18 6.33
CA ILE A 50 -12.66 3.59 4.94
C ILE A 50 -11.79 4.85 4.90
N LEU A 51 -12.01 5.82 5.80
CA LEU A 51 -11.15 7.01 5.91
C LEU A 51 -9.73 6.64 6.35
N THR A 52 -9.61 5.70 7.28
CA THR A 52 -8.31 5.18 7.74
C THR A 52 -7.57 4.46 6.60
N LEU A 53 -8.29 3.67 5.81
CA LEU A 53 -7.74 3.02 4.61
C LEU A 53 -7.23 4.06 3.60
N GLN A 54 -8.04 5.07 3.26
CA GLN A 54 -7.64 6.12 2.32
C GLN A 54 -6.42 6.90 2.80
N ARG A 55 -6.35 7.21 4.10
CA ARG A 55 -5.19 7.89 4.69
C ARG A 55 -3.93 7.06 4.58
N THR A 56 -3.99 5.77 4.95
CA THR A 56 -2.82 4.88 4.88
C THR A 56 -2.39 4.60 3.44
N GLU A 57 -3.32 4.63 2.48
CA GLU A 57 -3.00 4.56 1.04
C GLU A 57 -2.22 5.80 0.57
N ALA A 58 -2.66 7.00 0.95
CA ALA A 58 -1.95 8.24 0.63
C ALA A 58 -0.55 8.30 1.28
N ASP A 59 -0.44 7.86 2.54
CA ASP A 59 0.85 7.80 3.24
C ASP A 59 1.80 6.79 2.61
N LEU A 60 1.30 5.64 2.14
CA LEU A 60 2.09 4.66 1.39
C LEU A 60 2.56 5.23 0.05
N ALA A 61 1.68 5.90 -0.70
CA ALA A 61 2.04 6.52 -1.97
C ALA A 61 3.17 7.55 -1.78
N ARG A 62 3.09 8.38 -0.74
CA ARG A 62 4.15 9.33 -0.38
C ARG A 62 5.46 8.64 -0.04
N ALA A 63 5.43 7.60 0.81
CA ALA A 63 6.65 6.88 1.20
C ALA A 63 7.34 6.21 0.00
N VAL A 64 6.55 5.66 -0.94
CA VAL A 64 7.08 5.08 -2.18
C VAL A 64 7.68 6.16 -3.07
N ASP A 65 7.03 7.31 -3.23
CA ASP A 65 7.57 8.44 -4.00
C ASP A 65 8.90 8.93 -3.43
N GLU A 66 8.99 9.10 -2.10
CA GLU A 66 10.23 9.46 -1.42
C GLU A 66 11.33 8.42 -1.61
N LEU A 67 11.00 7.12 -1.54
CA LEU A 67 11.95 6.03 -1.78
C LEU A 67 12.47 6.07 -3.22
N LEU A 68 11.60 6.29 -4.20
CA LEU A 68 11.98 6.40 -5.60
C LEU A 68 12.86 7.62 -5.86
N VAL A 69 12.58 8.76 -5.23
CA VAL A 69 13.43 9.97 -5.31
C VAL A 69 14.83 9.70 -4.74
N LYS A 70 14.93 8.96 -3.62
CA LYS A 70 16.22 8.61 -2.99
C LYS A 70 17.06 7.65 -3.83
N HIS A 71 16.44 6.72 -4.54
CA HIS A 71 17.14 5.68 -5.32
C HIS A 71 17.23 5.97 -6.83
N GLY A 72 16.52 6.99 -7.32
CA GLY A 72 16.48 7.39 -8.73
C GLY A 72 17.50 8.47 -9.14
N ARG A 73 18.41 8.86 -8.24
CA ARG A 73 19.62 9.64 -8.53
C ARG A 73 20.86 8.79 -8.30
#